data_AF-X1HLH7-F1
#
_entry.id   AF-X1HLH7-F1
#
_cell.length_a   1.000
_cell.length_b   1.000
_cell.length_c   1.000
_cell.angle_alpha   90.00
_cell.angle_beta   90.00
_cell.angle_gamma   90.00
#
_symmetry.space_group_name_H-M   'P 1'
#
loop_
_entity.id
_entity.type
_entity.pdbx_description
1 polymer ?
#
loop_
_entity_poly.entity_id
_entity_poly.type
_entity_poly.pdbx_seq_one_letter_code
_entity_poly.pdbx_strand_id
1 'polypeptide(L)' 'MKPYFQDDWVTIYHGDCREILPQLPDNSVDLVLTDPPWFISQEVVIHRSMNPKKYKYVGK' A
#
# COMPACT_ATOMS: atom_id res chain seq x y z
N MET A 1 -6.19 0.13 -20.78
CA MET A 1 -5.11 -0.21 -19.84
C MET A 1 -3.74 -0.21 -20.53
N LYS A 2 -2.79 0.64 -20.12
CA LYS A 2 -1.39 0.64 -20.62
C LYS A 2 -0.46 0.19 -19.48
N PRO A 3 0.35 -0.87 -19.65
CA PRO A 3 1.36 -1.24 -18.66
C PRO A 3 2.37 -0.10 -18.42
N TYR A 4 2.72 0.12 -17.16
CA TYR A 4 3.84 0.98 -16.78
C TYR A 4 5.18 0.26 -17.00
N PHE A 5 5.20 -1.04 -16.70
CA PHE A 5 6.33 -1.94 -16.93
C PHE A 5 5.79 -3.31 -17.34
N GLN A 6 6.52 -4.00 -18.22
CA GLN A 6 6.21 -5.36 -18.62
C GLN A 6 7.47 -6.09 -19.08
N ASP A 7 7.62 -7.33 -18.62
CA ASP A 7 8.59 -8.31 -19.12
C ASP A 7 7.91 -9.69 -19.27
N ASP A 8 8.71 -10.75 -19.46
CA ASP A 8 8.21 -12.11 -19.65
C ASP A 8 7.46 -12.69 -18.44
N TRP A 9 7.63 -12.12 -17.25
CA TRP A 9 7.12 -12.66 -15.98
C TRP A 9 6.18 -11.71 -15.24
N VAL A 10 6.33 -10.40 -15.43
CA VAL A 10 5.68 -9.38 -14.60
C VAL A 10 5.08 -8.29 -15.48
N THR A 11 3.85 -7.90 -15.16
CA THR A 11 3.20 -6.69 -15.70
C THR A 11 2.79 -5.78 -14.55
N ILE A 12 3.19 -4.50 -14.61
CA ILE A 12 2.86 -3.49 -13.59
C ILE A 12 1.93 -2.45 -14.23
N TYR A 13 0.77 -2.24 -13.62
CA TYR A 13 -0.15 -1.16 -13.97
C TYR A 13 -0.06 -0.05 -12.91
N HIS A 14 0.02 1.21 -13.36
CA HIS A 14 0.01 2.38 -12.47
C HIS A 14 -1.37 3.04 -12.50
N GLY A 15 -2.10 3.02 -11.38
CA GLY A 15 -3.44 3.61 -11.26
C GLY A 15 -4.21 3.12 -10.02
N ASP A 16 -5.46 3.58 -9.88
CA ASP A 16 -6.38 3.09 -8.85
C ASP A 16 -6.81 1.65 -9.17
N CYS A 17 -6.60 0.73 -8.23
CA CYS A 17 -6.94 -0.68 -8.44
C CYS A 17 -8.45 -0.90 -8.69
N ARG A 18 -9.32 -0.01 -8.20
CA ARG A 18 -10.78 -0.11 -8.42
C ARG A 18 -11.18 0.20 -9.86
N GLU A 19 -10.35 0.94 -10.59
CA GLU A 19 -10.57 1.22 -12.01
C GLU A 19 -9.85 0.19 -12.90
N ILE A 20 -8.70 -0.32 -12.46
CA ILE A 20 -7.87 -1.25 -13.23
C ILE A 20 -8.36 -2.69 -13.13
N LEU A 21 -8.65 -3.20 -11.93
CA LEU A 21 -9.04 -4.62 -11.74
C LEU A 21 -10.26 -5.03 -12.58
N PRO A 22 -11.33 -4.22 -12.74
CA PRO A 22 -12.47 -4.58 -13.58
C PRO A 22 -12.16 -4.68 -15.08
N GLN A 23 -10.99 -4.21 -15.53
CA GLN A 23 -10.56 -4.33 -16.92
C GLN A 23 -9.82 -5.65 -17.21
N LEU A 24 -9.45 -6.42 -16.17
CA LEU A 24 -8.86 -7.75 -16.35
C LEU A 24 -9.95 -8.76 -16.74
N PRO A 25 -9.63 -9.79 -17.54
CA PRO A 25 -10.60 -10.81 -17.90
C PRO A 25 -11.15 -11.54 -16.66
N ASP A 26 -12.43 -11.89 -16.68
CA ASP A 26 -13.05 -12.70 -15.63
C ASP A 26 -12.31 -14.04 -15.45
N ASN A 27 -12.19 -14.51 -14.20
CA ASN A 27 -11.52 -15.77 -13.83
C ASN A 27 -10.07 -15.91 -14.35
N SER A 28 -9.35 -14.81 -14.54
CA SER A 28 -7.94 -14.81 -15.00
C SER A 28 -6.90 -14.75 -13.87
N VAL A 29 -7.35 -14.71 -12.60
CA VAL A 29 -6.48 -14.54 -11.42
C VAL A 29 -6.69 -15.71 -10.46
N ASP A 30 -5.61 -16.46 -10.22
CA ASP A 30 -5.62 -17.59 -9.28
C ASP A 30 -5.46 -17.16 -7.81
N LEU A 31 -4.69 -16.09 -7.56
CA LEU A 31 -4.37 -15.59 -6.22
C LEU A 31 -4.40 -14.06 -6.20
N VAL A 32 -5.06 -13.51 -5.17
CA VAL A 32 -4.98 -12.08 -4.84
C VAL A 32 -4.22 -11.93 -3.52
N LEU A 33 -3.02 -11.38 -3.58
CA LEU A 33 -2.25 -10.97 -2.40
C LEU A 33 -2.33 -9.45 -2.27
N THR A 34 -2.82 -8.97 -1.13
CA THR A 34 -2.98 -7.54 -0.88
C THR A 34 -2.72 -7.22 0.59
N ASP A 35 -2.12 -6.06 0.84
CA ASP A 35 -2.00 -5.44 2.15
C ASP A 35 -2.70 -4.07 2.09
N PRO A 36 -4.05 -4.05 2.13
CA PRO A 36 -4.79 -2.81 1.99
C PRO A 36 -4.49 -1.89 3.18
N PRO A 37 -4.73 -0.58 3.07
CA PRO A 37 -4.63 0.31 4.21
C PRO A 37 -5.62 -0.11 5.29
N TRP A 38 -5.14 -0.79 6.34
CA TRP A 38 -5.96 -1.25 7.45
C TRP A 38 -6.31 -0.14 8.46
N PHE A 39 -5.70 1.04 8.31
CA PHE A 39 -5.85 2.20 9.21
C PHE A 39 -5.58 1.87 10.69
N ILE A 40 -4.79 0.83 10.96
CA ILE A 40 -4.37 0.43 12.31
C ILE A 40 -3.11 1.23 12.67
N SER A 41 -3.22 2.56 12.72
CA SER A 41 -2.33 3.34 13.56
C SER A 41 -2.91 3.29 14.97
N GLN A 42 -2.54 2.28 15.74
CA GLN A 42 -2.60 2.42 17.19
C GLN A 42 -1.82 3.70 17.53
N GLU A 43 -2.36 4.58 18.38
CA GLU A 43 -1.53 5.59 19.01
C GLU A 43 -0.40 4.85 19.70
N VAL A 44 0.80 4.88 19.11
CA VAL A 44 1.97 4.31 19.76
C VAL A 44 2.32 5.27 20.88
N VAL A 45 1.74 5.04 22.05
CA VAL A 45 2.19 5.66 23.29
C VAL A 45 3.53 5.03 23.62
N ILE A 46 4.60 5.59 23.04
CA ILE A 46 5.95 5.24 23.43
C ILE A 46 6.15 5.76 24.86
N HIS A 47 5.97 4.89 25.86
CA HIS A 47 6.42 5.17 27.22
C HIS A 47 7.95 5.19 27.26
N ARG A 48 8.56 6.29 26.82
CA ARG A 48 9.96 6.57 27.09
C ARG A 48 10.06 6.96 28.56
N SER A 49 10.38 6.01 29.43
CA SER A 49 10.58 6.30 30.86
C SER A 49 11.76 7.24 31.14
N MET A 50 12.54 7.65 30.13
CA MET A 50 13.67 8.58 30.31
C MET A 50 13.91 9.48 29.09
N ASN A 51 13.05 10.46 28.83
CA ASN A 51 13.48 11.81 28.41
C ASN A 51 12.27 12.79 28.43
N PRO A 52 12.23 13.81 29.30
CA PRO A 52 11.09 14.74 29.38
C PRO A 52 10.97 15.70 28.17
N LYS A 53 11.85 15.64 27.17
CA LYS A 53 11.76 16.50 25.99
C LYS A 53 10.75 15.95 24.98
N LYS A 54 9.60 16.62 24.88
CA LYS A 54 8.61 16.46 23.80
C LYS A 54 9.22 16.91 22.48
N TYR A 55 9.43 15.99 21.55
CA TYR A 55 9.75 16.34 20.16
C TYR A 55 8.46 16.39 19.35
N LYS A 56 8.18 17.52 18.71
CA LYS A 56 7.11 17.62 17.70
C LYS A 56 7.65 17.05 16.39
N TYR A 57 6.95 16.05 15.84
CA TYR A 57 7.22 15.58 14.49
C TYR A 57 6.89 16.71 13.51
N VAL A 58 7.91 17.21 12.80
CA VAL A 58 7.73 18.15 11.70
C VAL A 58 8.10 17.34 10.46
N GLY A 59 7.06 16.81 9.79
CA GLY A 59 7.23 16.00 8.60
C GLY A 59 8.00 16.77 7.52
N LYS A 60 8.83 16.04 6.77
CA LYS A 60 9.28 16.48 5.45
C LYS A 60 8.27 16.03 4.41
#